data_AF-A0A8B3LHN5-F1
#
_entry.id   AF-A0A8B3LHN5-F1
#
_cell.length_a   1.000
_cell.length_b   1.000
_cell.length_c   1.000
_cell.angle_alpha   90.00
_cell.angle_beta   90.00
_cell.angle_gamma   90.00
#
_symmetry.space_group_name_H-M   'P 1'
#
loop_
_entity.id
_entity.type
_entity.pdbx_description
1 polymer ?
#
loop_
_entity_poly.entity_id
_entity_poly.type
_entity_poly.pdbx_seq_one_letter_code
_entity_poly.pdbx_strand_id
1 'polypeptide(L)'
;MVNLPRDRMDQVVKRFEMLEAQMSAGPAPDAYVRMASEYAEIQDMVAKVRALRLAEREQADLEAMLADKGTDAEMRALAEAELPEIEERIEALQKDIQILLLPRDAADDKNAIL
;
A
#
# COMPACT_ATOMS: atom_id res chain seq x y z
N MET A 1 -14.71 8.32 -1.98
CA MET A 1 -13.50 7.96 -1.21
C MET A 1 -13.71 6.61 -0.55
N VAL A 2 -12.84 5.65 -0.84
CA VAL A 2 -12.84 4.33 -0.20
C VAL A 2 -12.32 4.51 1.23
N ASN A 3 -13.13 4.17 2.24
CA ASN A 3 -12.67 4.23 3.63
C ASN A 3 -11.95 2.92 3.98
N LEU A 4 -10.63 2.90 3.83
CA LEU A 4 -9.80 1.74 4.18
C LEU A 4 -9.52 1.72 5.70
N PRO A 5 -9.67 0.57 6.38
CA PRO A 5 -9.37 0.46 7.79
C PRO A 5 -7.85 0.54 8.02
N ARG A 6 -7.36 1.74 8.36
CA ARG A 6 -5.94 2.03 8.64
C ARG A 6 -5.34 1.05 9.66
N ASP A 7 -6.07 0.76 10.73
CA ASP A 7 -5.65 -0.19 11.76
C ASP A 7 -5.35 -1.59 11.22
N ARG A 8 -6.12 -2.08 10.24
CA ARG A 8 -5.85 -3.38 9.61
C ARG A 8 -4.59 -3.35 8.76
N MET A 9 -4.40 -2.29 7.98
CA MET A 9 -3.19 -2.12 7.19
C MET A 9 -1.94 -2.06 8.09
N ASP A 10 -2.02 -1.32 9.20
CA ASP A 10 -0.94 -1.21 10.19
C ASP A 10 -0.62 -2.55 10.84
N GLN A 11 -1.65 -3.33 11.22
CA GLN A 11 -1.46 -4.65 11.81
C GLN A 11 -0.71 -5.59 10.87
N VAL A 12 -1.04 -5.57 9.57
CA VAL A 12 -0.42 -6.45 8.57
C VAL A 12 1.02 -6.04 8.33
N VAL A 13 1.30 -4.74 8.15
CA VAL A 13 2.67 -4.23 8.00
C VAL A 13 3.52 -4.61 9.22
N LYS A 14 2.99 -4.42 10.43
CA LYS A 14 3.67 -4.80 11.67
C LYS A 14 3.93 -6.30 11.76
N ARG A 15 2.98 -7.13 11.32
CA ARG A 15 3.14 -8.59 11.30
C ARG A 15 4.24 -9.00 10.34
N PHE A 16 4.28 -8.42 9.14
CA PHE A 16 5.32 -8.66 8.14
C PHE A 16 6.71 -8.31 8.66
N GLU A 17 6.88 -7.13 9.26
CA GLU A 17 8.16 -6.71 9.85
C GLU A 17 8.60 -7.63 10.99
N MET A 18 7.64 -8.12 11.80
CA MET A 18 7.93 -9.09 12.86
C MET A 18 8.40 -10.43 12.28
N LEU A 19 7.76 -10.93 11.22
CA LEU A 19 8.14 -12.17 10.55
C LEU A 19 9.54 -12.03 9.94
N GLU A 20 9.82 -10.93 9.25
CA GLU A 20 11.12 -10.63 8.65
C GLU A 20 12.24 -10.61 9.72
N ALA A 21 12.02 -9.92 10.83
CA ALA A 21 12.97 -9.87 11.95
C ALA A 21 13.21 -11.25 12.57
N GLN A 22 12.15 -12.02 12.79
CA GLN A 22 12.27 -13.36 13.37
C GLN A 22 12.92 -14.36 12.41
N MET A 23 12.72 -14.24 11.08
CA MET A 23 13.41 -15.04 10.07
C MET A 23 14.90 -14.71 10.01
N SER A 24 15.26 -13.42 10.12
CA SER A 24 16.65 -12.96 10.15
C SER A 24 17.40 -13.43 11.41
N ALA A 25 16.69 -13.67 12.52
CA ALA A 25 17.26 -14.17 13.77
C ALA A 25 17.72 -15.65 13.73
N GLY A 26 17.53 -16.35 12.61
CA GLY A 26 17.95 -17.75 12.44
C GLY A 26 17.09 -18.75 13.22
N PRO A 27 15.77 -18.84 12.96
CA PRO A 27 14.88 -19.76 13.64
C PRO A 27 15.15 -21.22 13.22
N ALA A 28 14.60 -22.17 13.98
CA ALA A 28 14.65 -23.59 13.59
C ALA A 28 13.99 -23.80 12.20
N PRO A 29 14.43 -24.79 11.40
CA PRO A 29 13.93 -25.01 10.04
C PRO A 29 12.40 -25.11 9.95
N ASP A 30 11.76 -25.83 10.87
CA ASP A 30 10.31 -25.99 10.90
C ASP A 30 9.56 -24.68 11.17
N ALA A 31 10.14 -23.81 12.01
CA ALA A 31 9.60 -22.49 12.29
C ALA A 31 9.79 -21.55 11.09
N TYR A 32 10.97 -21.60 10.46
CA TYR A 32 11.26 -20.83 9.24
C TYR A 32 10.25 -21.12 8.12
N VAL A 33 9.94 -22.39 7.86
CA VAL A 33 8.98 -22.77 6.79
C VAL A 33 7.60 -22.19 7.06
N ARG A 34 7.11 -22.26 8.30
CA ARG A 34 5.80 -21.69 8.67
C ARG A 34 5.77 -20.18 8.48
N MET A 35 6.83 -19.51 8.94
CA MET A 35 6.96 -18.07 8.84
C MET A 35 7.12 -17.60 7.40
N ALA A 36 7.85 -18.34 6.56
CA ALA A 36 8.01 -18.04 5.15
C ALA A 36 6.67 -18.16 4.39
N SER A 37 5.84 -19.14 4.75
CA SER A 37 4.48 -19.27 4.19
C SER A 37 3.63 -18.04 4.55
N GLU A 38 3.59 -17.67 5.83
CA GLU A 38 2.82 -16.52 6.29
C GLU A 38 3.35 -15.20 5.71
N TYR A 39 4.66 -15.05 5.62
CA TYR A 39 5.32 -13.90 5.00
C TYR A 39 4.89 -13.76 3.53
N ALA A 40 4.90 -14.86 2.77
CA ALA A 40 4.49 -14.87 1.38
C ALA A 40 3.01 -14.50 1.20
N GLU A 41 2.13 -14.94 2.12
CA GLU A 41 0.69 -14.63 2.08
C GLU A 41 0.41 -13.13 2.26
N ILE A 42 1.15 -12.45 3.14
CA ILE A 42 0.90 -11.02 3.44
C ILE A 42 1.80 -10.07 2.64
N GLN A 43 2.82 -10.58 1.95
CA GLN A 43 3.80 -9.78 1.21
C GLN A 43 3.14 -8.83 0.21
N ASP A 44 2.22 -9.33 -0.63
CA ASP A 44 1.56 -8.52 -1.66
C ASP A 44 0.75 -7.37 -1.03
N MET A 45 -0.02 -7.68 0.02
CA MET A 45 -0.79 -6.67 0.74
C MET A 45 0.10 -5.59 1.35
N VAL A 46 1.23 -5.96 1.96
CA VAL A 46 2.20 -5.01 2.50
C VAL A 46 2.85 -4.17 1.39
N ALA A 47 3.18 -4.78 0.25
CA ALA A 47 3.74 -4.06 -0.89
C ALA A 47 2.79 -2.97 -1.38
N LYS A 48 1.50 -3.29 -1.55
CA LYS A 48 0.47 -2.33 -1.96
C LYS A 48 0.23 -1.25 -0.92
N VAL A 49 0.18 -1.60 0.37
CA VAL A 49 0.05 -0.61 1.46
C VAL A 49 1.24 0.36 1.49
N ARG A 50 2.46 -0.15 1.30
CA ARG A 50 3.66 0.70 1.21
C ARG A 50 3.64 1.61 -0.02
N ALA A 51 3.21 1.08 -1.17
CA ALA A 51 3.05 1.86 -2.40
C ALA A 51 1.98 2.96 -2.25
N LEU A 52 0.86 2.65 -1.59
CA LEU A 52 -0.19 3.64 -1.30
C LEU A 52 0.37 4.78 -0.45
N ARG A 53 1.04 4.45 0.66
CA ARG A 53 1.65 5.46 1.55
C ARG A 53 2.69 6.32 0.85
N LEU A 54 3.43 5.75 -0.10
CA LEU A 54 4.39 6.50 -0.89
C LEU A 54 3.67 7.47 -1.83
N ALA A 55 2.66 7.01 -2.56
CA ALA A 55 1.88 7.86 -3.45
C ALA A 55 1.15 8.98 -2.68
N GLU A 56 0.58 8.71 -1.50
CA GLU A 56 -0.03 9.73 -0.63
C GLU A 56 0.98 10.79 -0.16
N ARG A 57 2.25 10.39 0.08
CA ARG A 57 3.32 11.33 0.42
C ARG A 57 3.72 12.17 -0.79
N GLU A 58 3.91 11.55 -1.95
CA GLU A 58 4.22 12.26 -3.19
C GLU A 58 3.13 13.29 -3.53
N GLN A 59 1.85 12.92 -3.38
CA GLN A 59 0.73 13.85 -3.53
C GLN A 59 0.86 15.04 -2.57
N ALA A 60 1.08 14.78 -1.28
CA ALA A 60 1.22 15.85 -0.28
C ALA A 60 2.42 16.77 -0.55
N ASP A 61 3.53 16.21 -1.05
CA ASP A 61 4.72 16.99 -1.42
C ASP A 61 4.43 17.88 -2.64
N LEU A 62 3.74 17.36 -3.67
CA LEU A 62 3.30 18.14 -4.83
C LEU A 62 2.31 19.24 -4.44
N GLU A 63 1.32 18.93 -3.59
CA GLU A 63 0.37 19.91 -3.06
C GLU A 63 1.09 21.00 -2.24
N ALA A 64 2.10 20.65 -1.45
CA ALA A 64 2.91 21.60 -0.71
C ALA A 64 3.71 22.53 -1.65
N MET A 65 4.28 21.98 -2.73
CA MET A 65 4.96 22.78 -3.77
C MET A 65 4.00 23.75 -4.46
N LEU A 66 2.76 23.33 -4.73
CA LEU A 66 1.70 24.16 -5.29
C LEU A 66 1.13 25.18 -4.30
N ALA A 67 1.22 24.92 -2.99
CA ALA A 67 0.83 25.88 -1.97
C ALA A 67 1.92 26.94 -1.72
N ASP A 68 3.18 26.60 -1.97
CA ASP A 68 4.31 27.53 -1.82
C ASP A 68 4.30 28.61 -2.92
N LYS A 69 4.31 29.87 -2.48
CA LYS A 69 4.36 31.06 -3.35
C LYS A 69 5.77 31.35 -3.87
N GLY A 70 6.79 30.74 -3.27
CA GLY A 70 8.18 30.81 -3.72
C GLY A 70 8.51 29.88 -4.89
N THR A 71 7.65 28.90 -5.18
CA THR A 71 7.80 27.98 -6.31
C THR A 71 7.62 28.73 -7.63
N ASP A 72 8.56 28.59 -8.55
CA ASP A 72 8.47 29.21 -9.87
C ASP A 72 7.37 28.56 -10.74
N ALA A 73 6.97 29.26 -11.80
CA ALA A 73 5.86 28.85 -12.64
C ALA A 73 6.09 27.54 -13.41
N GLU A 74 7.35 27.19 -13.72
CA GLU A 74 7.69 25.97 -14.43
C GLU A 74 7.54 24.76 -13.51
N MET A 75 8.08 24.83 -12.30
CA MET A 75 7.89 23.79 -11.28
C MET A 75 6.42 23.60 -10.90
N ARG A 76 5.64 24.69 -10.81
CA ARG A 76 4.19 24.60 -10.55
C ARG A 76 3.45 23.91 -11.68
N ALA A 77 3.74 24.24 -12.93
CA ALA A 77 3.10 23.60 -14.08
C ALA A 77 3.41 22.11 -14.16
N LEU A 78 4.64 21.70 -13.80
CA LEU A 78 5.01 20.29 -13.70
C LEU A 78 4.20 19.57 -12.61
N ALA A 79 4.14 20.16 -11.40
CA ALA A 79 3.38 19.57 -10.30
C ALA A 79 1.87 19.48 -10.60
N GLU A 80 1.27 20.47 -11.27
CA GLU A 80 -0.12 20.42 -11.73
C GLU A 80 -0.37 19.32 -12.77
N ALA A 81 0.64 18.99 -13.59
CA ALA A 81 0.54 17.92 -14.59
C ALA A 81 0.71 16.52 -13.99
N GLU A 82 1.52 16.37 -12.94
CA GLU A 82 1.78 15.09 -12.27
C GLU A 82 0.69 14.70 -11.26
N LEU A 83 0.04 15.68 -10.62
CA LEU A 83 -0.95 15.44 -9.56
C LEU A 83 -2.09 14.48 -9.98
N PRO A 84 -2.71 14.60 -11.18
CA PRO A 84 -3.76 13.68 -11.60
C PRO A 84 -3.30 12.23 -11.74
N GLU A 85 -2.07 12.00 -12.20
CA GLU A 85 -1.50 10.65 -12.32
C GLU A 85 -1.30 10.00 -10.95
N ILE A 86 -0.82 10.78 -9.97
CA ILE A 86 -0.66 10.33 -8.60
C ILE A 86 -2.02 10.03 -7.95
N GLU A 87 -3.03 10.86 -8.18
CA GLU A 87 -4.39 10.64 -7.70
C GLU A 87 -5.00 9.34 -8.26
N GLU A 88 -4.89 9.10 -9.57
CA GLU A 88 -5.34 7.86 -10.20
C GLU A 88 -4.61 6.63 -9.62
N ARG A 89 -3.31 6.75 -9.37
CA ARG A 89 -2.51 5.68 -8.77
C ARG A 89 -2.94 5.39 -7.33
N ILE A 90 -3.23 6.42 -6.53
CA ILE A 90 -3.78 6.28 -5.18
C ILE A 90 -5.12 5.54 -5.23
N GLU A 91 -6.03 5.95 -6.13
CA GLU A 91 -7.33 5.29 -6.26
C GLU A 91 -7.21 3.81 -6.66
N ALA A 92 -6.32 3.49 -7.60
CA ALA A 92 -6.07 2.11 -8.01
C ALA A 92 -5.54 1.27 -6.85
N LEU A 93 -4.54 1.78 -6.12
CA LEU A 93 -3.97 1.11 -4.95
C LEU A 93 -5.01 0.92 -3.84
N GLN A 94 -5.88 1.91 -3.62
CA GLN A 94 -6.96 1.80 -2.63
C GLN A 94 -7.95 0.68 -3.00
N LYS A 95 -8.33 0.56 -4.28
CA LYS A 95 -9.22 -0.51 -4.77
C LYS A 95 -8.57 -1.88 -4.62
N ASP A 96 -7.29 -2.01 -4.97
CA ASP A 96 -6.57 -3.27 -4.83
C ASP A 96 -6.48 -3.72 -3.36
N ILE A 97 -6.11 -2.80 -2.46
CA ILE A 97 -6.04 -3.08 -1.02
C ILE A 97 -7.42 -3.44 -0.49
N GLN A 98 -8.48 -2.76 -0.95
CA GLN A 98 -9.84 -3.10 -0.57
C GLN A 98 -10.18 -4.54 -0.94
N ILE A 99 -9.82 -4.99 -2.15
CA ILE A 99 -10.03 -6.37 -2.61
C ILE A 99 -9.25 -7.36 -1.74
N LEU A 100 -7.97 -7.09 -1.45
CA LEU A 100 -7.14 -7.96 -0.60
C LEU A 100 -7.63 -8.05 0.85
N LEU A 101 -8.28 -7.01 1.36
CA LEU A 101 -8.85 -6.99 2.71
C LEU A 101 -10.20 -7.72 2.81
N LEU A 102 -10.81 -8.10 1.67
CA LEU A 102 -12.03 -8.89 1.70
C LEU A 102 -11.71 -10.29 2.22
N PRO A 103 -12.52 -10.83 3.14
CA PRO A 103 -12.40 -12.24 3.50
C PRO A 103 -12.55 -13.10 2.24
N ARG A 104 -11.84 -14.22 2.19
CA ARG A 104 -11.79 -15.13 1.04
C ARG A 104 -13.18 -15.48 0.48
N ASP A 105 -14.17 -15.65 1.38
CA ASP A 105 -15.57 -15.93 1.03
C ASP A 105 -16.31 -14.77 0.31
N ALA A 106 -15.87 -13.51 0.48
CA ALA A 106 -16.47 -12.35 -0.19
C ALA A 106 -15.75 -11.93 -1.49
N ALA A 107 -14.53 -12.44 -1.70
CA ALA A 107 -13.79 -12.23 -2.94
C ALA A 107 -14.26 -13.18 -4.07
N ASP A 108 -14.74 -14.39 -3.70
CA ASP A 108 -15.25 -15.38 -4.66
C ASP A 108 -16.55 -14.95 -5.37
N ASP A 109 -17.36 -14.09 -4.76
CA ASP A 109 -18.57 -13.53 -5.40
C ASP A 109 -18.24 -12.58 -6.58
N LYS A 110 -16.99 -12.12 -6.72
CA LYS A 110 -16.55 -11.30 -7.86
C LYS A 110 -15.81 -12.09 -8.95
N ASN A 111 -15.51 -13.37 -8.72
CA ASN A 111 -14.99 -14.29 -9.74
C ASN A 111 -16.10 -15.15 -10.38
N ALA A 112 -17.37 -14.91 -10.04
CA ALA A 112 -18.50 -15.43 -10.77
C ALA A 112 -18.75 -14.62 -12.06
N ILE A 113 -18.00 -14.97 -13.11
CA ILE A 113 -18.38 -14.99 -14.53
C ILE A 113 -19.13 -13.74 -15.07
N LEU A 114 -18.47 -12.99 -15.96
CA LEU A 114 -19.08 -12.43 -17.18
C LEU A 114 -18.15 -12.67 -18.38
#